data_AF-A0A7Z9T993-F1
#
_entry.id   AF-A0A7Z9T993-F1
#
_cell.length_a   1.000
_cell.length_b   1.000
_cell.length_c   1.000
_cell.angle_alpha   90.00
_cell.angle_beta   90.00
_cell.angle_gamma   90.00
#
_symmetry.space_group_name_H-M   'P 1'
#
loop_
_entity.id
_entity.type
_entity.pdbx_description
1 polymer ?
#
loop_
_entity_poly.entity_id
_entity_poly.type
_entity_poly.pdbx_seq_one_letter_code
_entity_poly.pdbx_strand_id
1 'polypeptide(L)'
;LLETAVDTLHATTTSDGLIAIDMGIPRFSWQDIPLATPEDTLHVKLVRGSLSDPAAVNLGNPHVVFFVDDVSSVPIEKLGPSLETDPIFPKHANIGVASIIDPRGKIRLRVWERGAGLTLACGTGACAALVAAHRRGICEREAEVLLDGGKLYIRWQENDHVIMTGPATITFVGEIEASLLT
;
A
#
# COMPACT_ATOMS: atom_id res chain seq x y z
N LEU A 1 -14.97 -15.52 -4.40
CA LEU A 1 -15.44 -14.12 -4.34
C LEU A 1 -15.39 -13.70 -2.88
N LEU A 2 -14.83 -12.53 -2.59
CA LEU A 2 -14.79 -11.94 -1.25
C LEU A 2 -15.55 -10.62 -1.31
N GLU A 3 -16.70 -10.53 -0.67
CA GLU A 3 -17.42 -9.27 -0.56
C GLU A 3 -16.74 -8.39 0.50
N THR A 4 -16.43 -7.15 0.15
CA THR A 4 -15.87 -6.16 1.07
C THR A 4 -16.81 -4.97 1.19
N ALA A 5 -16.55 -4.09 2.16
CA ALA A 5 -17.30 -2.84 2.31
C ALA A 5 -17.16 -1.88 1.10
N VAL A 6 -16.19 -2.11 0.21
CA VAL A 6 -15.86 -1.25 -0.92
C VAL A 6 -16.25 -1.90 -2.25
N ASP A 7 -15.89 -3.18 -2.45
CA ASP A 7 -16.17 -3.92 -3.68
C ASP A 7 -16.09 -5.45 -3.47
N THR A 8 -16.50 -6.23 -4.48
CA THR A 8 -16.26 -7.68 -4.53
C THR A 8 -14.87 -7.96 -5.10
N LEU A 9 -14.01 -8.59 -4.30
CA LEU A 9 -12.68 -9.00 -4.73
C LEU A 9 -12.69 -10.44 -5.26
N HIS A 10 -11.98 -10.65 -6.36
CA HIS A 10 -11.74 -11.98 -6.92
C HIS A 10 -10.46 -12.55 -6.33
N ALA A 11 -10.57 -13.70 -5.66
CA ALA A 11 -9.43 -14.41 -5.09
C ALA A 11 -9.31 -15.79 -5.73
N THR A 12 -8.08 -16.20 -6.02
CA THR A 12 -7.75 -17.51 -6.58
C THR A 12 -6.57 -18.10 -5.81
N THR A 13 -6.52 -19.42 -5.72
CA THR A 13 -5.37 -20.14 -5.16
C THR A 13 -4.44 -20.52 -6.29
N THR A 14 -3.16 -20.20 -6.15
CA THR A 14 -2.12 -20.55 -7.12
C THR A 14 -1.71 -22.02 -6.98
N SER A 15 -0.99 -22.56 -7.96
CA SER A 15 -0.54 -23.96 -7.94
C SER A 15 0.41 -24.31 -6.78
N ASP A 16 1.11 -23.31 -6.25
CA ASP A 16 2.01 -23.41 -5.10
C ASP A 16 1.33 -23.05 -3.75
N GLY A 17 0.01 -22.86 -3.76
CA GLY A 17 -0.79 -22.66 -2.54
C GLY A 17 -0.83 -21.24 -2.00
N LEU A 18 -0.32 -20.26 -2.75
CA LEU A 18 -0.50 -18.83 -2.43
C LEU A 18 -1.90 -18.36 -2.81
N ILE A 19 -2.30 -17.23 -2.26
CA ILE A 19 -3.56 -16.57 -2.59
C ILE A 19 -3.26 -15.36 -3.47
N ALA A 20 -3.82 -15.35 -4.67
CA ALA A 20 -3.81 -14.22 -5.59
C ALA A 20 -5.16 -13.50 -5.51
N ILE A 21 -5.12 -12.20 -5.26
CA ILE A 21 -6.29 -11.33 -5.14
C ILE A 21 -6.19 -10.25 -6.23
N ASP A 22 -7.28 -10.07 -6.97
CA ASP A 22 -7.48 -8.90 -7.81
C ASP A 22 -7.87 -7.72 -6.92
N MET A 23 -6.96 -6.76 -6.79
CA MET A 23 -7.09 -5.57 -5.95
C MET A 23 -7.80 -4.43 -6.70
N GLY A 24 -8.25 -4.68 -7.93
CA GLY A 24 -8.96 -3.73 -8.77
C GLY A 24 -8.03 -2.74 -9.48
N ILE A 25 -8.64 -1.67 -9.98
CA ILE A 25 -7.98 -0.64 -10.79
C ILE A 25 -7.58 0.54 -9.89
N PRO A 26 -6.30 0.95 -9.88
CA PRO A 26 -5.84 2.10 -9.11
C PRO A 26 -6.39 3.41 -9.69
N ARG A 27 -6.70 4.36 -8.80
CA ARG A 27 -7.18 5.70 -9.16
C ARG A 27 -6.16 6.76 -8.82
N PHE A 28 -6.12 7.80 -9.65
CA PHE A 28 -5.03 8.76 -9.66
C PHE A 28 -5.47 10.22 -9.63
N SER A 29 -6.76 10.54 -9.79
CA SER A 29 -7.20 11.93 -9.68
C SER A 29 -7.07 12.39 -8.22
N TRP A 30 -6.78 13.67 -8.02
CA TRP A 30 -6.67 14.22 -6.66
C TRP A 30 -7.99 14.07 -5.88
N GLN A 31 -9.15 14.09 -6.55
CA GLN A 31 -10.45 13.86 -5.95
C GLN A 31 -10.67 12.39 -5.55
N ASP A 32 -10.17 11.45 -6.36
CA ASP A 32 -10.22 10.02 -6.03
C ASP A 32 -9.33 9.68 -4.83
N ILE A 33 -8.22 10.40 -4.63
CA ILE A 33 -7.29 10.25 -3.48
C ILE A 33 -7.75 11.03 -2.22
N PRO A 34 -8.98 11.55 -2.26
CA PRO A 34 -9.41 12.83 -1.68
C PRO A 34 -8.31 13.73 -1.08
N LEU A 35 -7.53 14.40 -1.93
CA LEU A 35 -6.66 15.51 -1.52
C LEU A 35 -7.49 16.78 -1.24
N ALA A 36 -6.99 17.65 -0.36
CA ALA A 36 -7.66 18.91 -0.01
C ALA A 36 -7.72 19.91 -1.17
N THR A 37 -6.75 19.85 -2.08
CA THR A 37 -6.61 20.78 -3.22
C THR A 37 -6.16 20.04 -4.47
N PRO A 38 -6.38 20.63 -5.66
CA PRO A 38 -5.80 20.12 -6.90
C PRO A 38 -4.27 20.04 -6.81
N GLU A 39 -3.72 18.85 -7.02
CA GLU A 39 -2.28 18.57 -7.01
C GLU A 39 -1.94 17.53 -8.07
N ASP A 40 -0.68 17.52 -8.51
CA ASP A 40 -0.15 16.40 -9.27
C ASP A 40 0.06 15.22 -8.32
N THR A 41 -0.69 14.14 -8.54
CA THR A 41 -0.64 12.95 -7.68
C THR A 41 0.62 12.12 -7.92
N LEU A 42 1.40 12.39 -8.96
CA LEU A 42 2.74 11.84 -9.08
C LEU A 42 3.77 12.57 -8.25
N HIS A 43 3.54 13.84 -7.92
CA HIS A 43 4.49 14.73 -7.24
C HIS A 43 3.76 15.65 -6.26
N VAL A 44 3.20 15.05 -5.20
CA VAL A 44 2.42 15.80 -4.21
C VAL A 44 3.36 16.73 -3.45
N LYS A 45 3.01 18.01 -3.31
CA LYS A 45 3.83 19.01 -2.59
C LYS A 45 3.77 18.80 -1.06
N LEU A 46 4.38 17.73 -0.59
CA LEU A 46 4.43 17.35 0.82
C LEU A 46 5.87 17.09 1.25
N VAL A 47 6.28 17.70 2.37
CA VAL A 47 7.62 17.57 2.94
C VAL A 47 7.51 17.34 4.45
N ARG A 48 8.27 16.38 4.97
CA ARG A 48 8.38 16.10 6.40
C ARG A 48 9.74 15.50 6.75
N GLY A 49 10.58 16.28 7.42
CA GLY A 49 11.95 15.84 7.71
C GLY A 49 12.73 15.60 6.41
N SER A 50 13.28 14.39 6.23
CA SER A 50 13.96 13.98 5.00
C SER A 50 13.00 13.47 3.91
N LEU A 51 11.72 13.28 4.21
CA LEU A 51 10.73 12.82 3.26
C LEU A 51 10.18 13.99 2.46
N SER A 52 10.15 13.88 1.15
CA SER A 52 9.60 14.89 0.26
C SER A 52 9.09 14.25 -1.03
N ASP A 53 8.24 14.99 -1.75
CA ASP A 53 7.78 14.62 -3.09
C ASP A 53 7.26 13.17 -3.16
N PRO A 54 6.19 12.80 -2.44
CA PRO A 54 5.58 11.48 -2.59
C PRO A 54 4.63 11.41 -3.79
N ALA A 55 4.39 10.18 -4.24
CA ALA A 55 3.31 9.88 -5.17
C ALA A 55 2.10 9.33 -4.41
N ALA A 56 0.90 9.61 -4.90
CA ALA A 56 -0.33 9.15 -4.30
C ALA A 56 -1.13 8.25 -5.24
N VAL A 57 -1.76 7.22 -4.67
CA VAL A 57 -2.56 6.21 -5.36
C VAL A 57 -3.74 5.84 -4.48
N ASN A 58 -4.92 5.64 -5.06
CA ASN A 58 -6.05 5.06 -4.35
C ASN A 58 -6.40 3.67 -4.90
N LEU A 59 -6.49 2.68 -4.01
CA LEU A 59 -6.93 1.30 -4.28
C LEU A 59 -8.07 0.90 -3.32
N GLY A 60 -9.12 1.73 -3.28
CA GLY A 60 -10.21 1.67 -2.31
C GLY A 60 -9.95 2.49 -1.04
N ASN A 61 -8.69 2.73 -0.71
CA ASN A 61 -8.24 3.66 0.33
C ASN A 61 -7.02 4.47 -0.15
N PRO A 62 -6.80 5.69 0.40
CA PRO A 62 -5.71 6.56 -0.04
C PRO A 62 -4.35 6.09 0.48
N HIS A 63 -3.36 6.06 -0.42
CA HIS A 63 -1.95 5.76 -0.13
C HIS A 63 -1.07 6.88 -0.66
N VAL A 64 -0.02 7.18 0.09
CA VAL A 64 1.00 8.16 -0.24
C VAL A 64 2.34 7.48 -0.05
N VAL A 65 3.17 7.44 -1.08
CA VAL A 65 4.41 6.68 -1.12
C VAL A 65 5.59 7.61 -1.35
N PHE A 66 6.47 7.69 -0.36
CA PHE A 66 7.76 8.35 -0.47
C PHE A 66 8.82 7.35 -0.97
N PHE A 67 9.67 7.79 -1.88
CA PHE A 67 10.80 6.99 -2.36
C PHE A 67 12.10 7.51 -1.73
N VAL A 68 12.86 6.60 -1.11
CA VAL A 68 14.10 6.90 -0.38
C VAL A 68 15.15 5.84 -0.68
N ASP A 69 16.42 6.17 -0.46
CA ASP A 69 17.53 5.24 -0.70
C ASP A 69 17.50 4.04 0.28
N ASP A 70 17.20 4.29 1.56
CA ASP A 70 17.09 3.24 2.58
C ASP A 70 15.92 3.53 3.54
N VAL A 71 14.89 2.67 3.50
CA VAL A 71 13.73 2.74 4.40
C VAL A 71 14.11 2.62 5.88
N SER A 72 15.24 1.98 6.21
CA SER A 72 15.70 1.74 7.58
C SER A 72 16.21 3.02 8.24
N SER A 73 16.67 3.97 7.42
CA SER A 73 17.11 5.30 7.86
C SER A 73 15.96 6.24 8.22
N VAL A 74 14.72 5.90 7.81
CA VAL A 74 13.55 6.75 7.99
C VAL A 74 12.83 6.38 9.30
N PRO A 75 12.71 7.30 10.27
CA PRO A 75 12.00 7.06 11.52
C PRO A 75 10.47 7.19 11.31
N ILE A 76 9.89 6.27 10.53
CA ILE A 76 8.48 6.32 10.12
C ILE A 76 7.53 6.34 11.32
N GLU A 77 7.90 5.76 12.45
CA GLU A 77 7.12 5.77 13.69
C GLU A 77 6.98 7.18 14.28
N LYS A 78 7.96 8.05 14.01
CA LYS A 78 7.96 9.45 14.46
C LYS A 78 7.26 10.36 13.45
N LEU A 79 7.43 10.10 12.15
CA LEU A 79 6.90 10.96 11.10
C LEU A 79 5.45 10.60 10.71
N GLY A 80 5.13 9.31 10.76
CA GLY A 80 3.87 8.69 10.35
C GLY A 80 2.63 9.38 10.90
N PRO A 81 2.48 9.59 12.23
CA PRO A 81 1.29 10.25 12.78
C PRO A 81 1.01 11.63 12.16
N SER A 82 2.06 12.44 11.95
CA SER A 82 1.92 13.78 11.37
C SER A 82 1.67 13.78 9.87
N LEU A 83 2.14 12.74 9.17
CA LEU A 83 1.92 12.56 7.73
C LEU A 83 0.53 11.99 7.45
N GLU A 84 0.09 11.02 8.24
CA GLU A 84 -1.25 10.42 8.17
C GLU A 84 -2.32 11.50 8.26
N THR A 85 -2.15 12.44 9.18
CA THR A 85 -3.12 13.50 9.51
C THR A 85 -2.79 14.85 8.87
N ASP A 86 -1.87 14.89 7.90
CA ASP A 86 -1.49 16.12 7.24
C ASP A 86 -2.73 16.79 6.59
N PRO A 87 -2.91 18.12 6.70
CA PRO A 87 -4.10 18.81 6.17
C PRO A 87 -4.38 18.59 4.68
N ILE A 88 -3.37 18.19 3.90
CA ILE A 88 -3.56 17.82 2.49
C ILE A 88 -4.42 16.55 2.32
N PHE A 89 -4.58 15.73 3.38
CA PHE A 89 -5.39 14.51 3.41
C PHE A 89 -6.60 14.66 4.36
N PRO A 90 -7.71 15.29 3.95
CA PRO A 90 -8.92 15.43 4.77
C PRO A 90 -9.50 14.12 5.32
N LYS A 91 -9.24 12.98 4.65
CA LYS A 91 -9.67 11.64 5.08
C LYS A 91 -8.53 10.79 5.64
N HIS A 92 -7.41 11.43 5.96
CA HIS A 92 -6.11 10.86 6.28
C HIS A 92 -5.59 9.94 5.16
N ALA A 93 -4.35 9.47 5.26
CA ALA A 93 -3.77 8.56 4.28
C ALA A 93 -2.88 7.49 4.92
N ASN A 94 -2.76 6.34 4.26
CA ASN A 94 -1.70 5.40 4.57
C ASN A 94 -0.37 5.92 4.01
N ILE A 95 0.68 5.88 4.83
CA ILE A 95 1.98 6.46 4.50
C ILE A 95 2.97 5.34 4.26
N GLY A 96 3.34 5.13 2.99
CA GLY A 96 4.37 4.21 2.55
C GLY A 96 5.72 4.90 2.41
N VAL A 97 6.78 4.23 2.85
CA VAL A 97 8.17 4.61 2.58
C VAL A 97 8.83 3.44 1.87
N ALA A 98 9.27 3.66 0.64
CA ALA A 98 9.76 2.63 -0.27
C ALA A 98 11.20 2.89 -0.71
N SER A 99 12.00 1.83 -0.79
CA SER A 99 13.30 1.82 -1.46
C SER A 99 13.26 0.84 -2.62
N ILE A 100 13.69 1.29 -3.80
CA ILE A 100 13.79 0.44 -4.98
C ILE A 100 15.12 -0.32 -4.90
N ILE A 101 15.05 -1.61 -4.54
CA ILE A 101 16.24 -2.46 -4.42
C ILE A 101 16.71 -2.87 -5.81
N ASP A 102 15.77 -3.26 -6.67
CA ASP A 102 16.00 -3.61 -8.07
C ASP A 102 14.83 -3.06 -8.90
N PRO A 103 15.08 -2.14 -9.86
CA PRO A 103 14.03 -1.60 -10.72
C PRO A 103 13.32 -2.68 -11.56
N ARG A 104 13.92 -3.86 -11.75
CA ARG A 104 13.33 -4.98 -12.49
C ARG A 104 12.34 -5.82 -11.69
N GLY A 105 12.17 -5.56 -10.39
CA GLY A 105 11.12 -6.21 -9.63
C GLY A 105 11.40 -6.46 -8.16
N LYS A 106 12.09 -5.54 -7.46
CA LYS A 106 12.27 -5.66 -6.01
C LYS A 106 12.17 -4.33 -5.29
N ILE A 107 11.21 -4.24 -4.38
CA ILE A 107 10.92 -3.04 -3.59
C ILE A 107 10.94 -3.41 -2.11
N ARG A 108 11.58 -2.59 -1.28
CA ARG A 108 11.43 -2.63 0.17
C ARG A 108 10.42 -1.58 0.61
N LEU A 109 9.45 -1.96 1.45
CA LEU A 109 8.38 -1.06 1.88
C LEU A 109 8.13 -1.16 3.39
N ARG A 110 7.98 0.00 4.03
CA ARG A 110 7.40 0.14 5.38
C ARG A 110 6.16 1.02 5.30
N VAL A 111 5.11 0.69 6.05
CA VAL A 111 3.83 1.41 5.99
C VAL A 111 3.38 1.81 7.39
N TRP A 112 3.07 3.09 7.54
CA TRP A 112 2.25 3.60 8.63
C TRP A 112 0.80 3.65 8.16
N GLU A 113 -0.03 2.74 8.67
CA GLU A 113 -1.43 2.60 8.28
C GLU A 113 -2.35 3.54 9.05
N ARG A 114 -3.30 4.10 8.30
CA ARG A 114 -4.32 5.02 8.83
C ARG A 114 -5.09 4.37 9.96
N GLY A 115 -5.01 4.95 11.15
CA GLY A 115 -5.70 4.49 12.36
C GLY A 115 -5.12 3.23 13.02
N ALA A 116 -4.05 2.63 12.46
CA ALA A 116 -3.42 1.42 13.00
C ALA A 116 -1.95 1.64 13.40
N GLY A 117 -1.27 2.61 12.81
CA GLY A 117 0.15 2.88 13.05
C GLY A 117 1.06 2.02 12.18
N LEU A 118 2.31 1.81 12.63
CA LEU A 118 3.26 0.95 11.91
C LEU A 118 2.79 -0.51 11.95
N THR A 119 2.50 -1.08 10.77
CA THR A 119 2.09 -2.48 10.62
C THR A 119 3.19 -3.33 9.99
N LEU A 120 3.14 -4.64 10.25
CA LEU A 120 4.11 -5.59 9.68
C LEU A 120 3.92 -5.77 8.16
N ALA A 121 2.68 -5.70 7.69
CA ALA A 121 2.35 -5.87 6.28
C ALA A 121 1.07 -5.10 5.94
N CYS A 122 1.07 -4.40 4.80
CA CYS A 122 -0.10 -3.71 4.25
C CYS A 122 -0.23 -4.08 2.76
N GLY A 123 -1.24 -4.88 2.42
CA GLY A 123 -1.44 -5.39 1.05
C GLY A 123 -1.74 -4.29 0.02
N THR A 124 -2.69 -3.41 0.33
CA THR A 124 -3.02 -2.25 -0.52
C THR A 124 -1.85 -1.26 -0.60
N GLY A 125 -1.06 -1.11 0.47
CA GLY A 125 0.15 -0.29 0.47
C GLY A 125 1.25 -0.85 -0.44
N ALA A 126 1.45 -2.18 -0.45
CA ALA A 126 2.37 -2.84 -1.38
C ALA A 126 1.96 -2.64 -2.85
N CYS A 127 0.66 -2.75 -3.12
CA CYS A 127 0.09 -2.46 -4.44
C CYS A 127 0.32 -1.01 -4.86
N ALA A 128 0.02 -0.06 -3.96
CA ALA A 128 0.21 1.36 -4.19
C ALA A 128 1.68 1.71 -4.46
N ALA A 129 2.62 1.10 -3.73
CA ALA A 129 4.05 1.33 -3.90
C ALA A 129 4.56 0.91 -5.29
N LEU A 130 4.17 -0.28 -5.77
CA LEU A 130 4.52 -0.72 -7.12
C LEU A 130 3.93 0.20 -8.18
N VAL A 131 2.63 0.50 -8.09
CA VAL A 131 1.92 1.35 -9.05
C VAL A 131 2.56 2.75 -9.10
N ALA A 132 2.82 3.35 -7.94
CA ALA A 132 3.48 4.65 -7.84
C ALA A 132 4.89 4.65 -8.44
N ALA A 133 5.69 3.62 -8.13
CA ALA A 133 7.06 3.49 -8.64
C ALA A 133 7.09 3.32 -10.16
N HIS A 134 6.19 2.51 -10.72
CA HIS A 134 6.07 2.32 -12.16
C HIS A 134 5.62 3.60 -12.86
N ARG A 135 4.61 4.31 -12.33
CA ARG A 135 4.16 5.59 -12.91
C ARG A 135 5.25 6.66 -12.90
N ARG A 136 6.19 6.61 -11.93
CA ARG A 136 7.39 7.47 -11.90
C ARG A 136 8.52 6.99 -12.82
N GLY A 137 8.36 5.87 -13.51
CA GLY A 137 9.40 5.29 -14.39
C GLY A 137 10.58 4.69 -13.64
N ILE A 138 10.43 4.35 -12.36
CA ILE A 138 11.53 3.87 -11.50
C ILE A 138 11.57 2.34 -11.44
N CYS A 139 10.45 1.66 -11.69
CA CYS A 139 10.41 0.20 -11.76
C CYS A 139 9.47 -0.34 -12.84
N GLU A 140 9.56 -1.64 -13.10
CA GLU A 140 8.64 -2.38 -13.97
C GLU A 140 7.23 -2.52 -13.35
N ARG A 141 6.30 -3.14 -14.09
CA ARG A 141 4.91 -3.37 -13.65
C ARG A 141 4.74 -4.58 -12.74
N GLU A 142 5.83 -5.25 -12.37
CA GLU A 142 5.82 -6.43 -11.50
C GLU A 142 6.97 -6.33 -10.50
N ALA A 143 6.71 -6.65 -9.23
CA ALA A 143 7.74 -6.68 -8.21
C ALA A 143 7.43 -7.62 -7.04
N GLU A 144 8.49 -8.18 -6.47
CA GLU A 144 8.53 -8.67 -5.10
C GLU A 144 8.64 -7.46 -4.14
N VAL A 145 7.59 -7.24 -3.35
CA VAL A 145 7.55 -6.19 -2.33
C VAL A 145 7.85 -6.82 -0.97
N LEU A 146 8.99 -6.42 -0.38
CA LEU A 146 9.45 -6.86 0.94
C LEU A 146 8.87 -5.95 2.03
N LEU A 147 8.10 -6.53 2.93
CA LEU A 147 7.49 -5.93 4.12
C LEU A 147 8.17 -6.47 5.38
N ASP A 148 7.89 -5.88 6.55
CA ASP A 148 8.43 -6.37 7.83
C ASP A 148 7.90 -7.79 8.16
N GLY A 149 6.66 -8.08 7.78
CA GLY A 149 5.97 -9.34 8.04
C GLY A 149 6.14 -10.40 6.95
N GLY A 150 6.92 -10.14 5.91
CA GLY A 150 7.13 -11.09 4.81
C GLY A 150 7.18 -10.41 3.44
N LYS A 151 6.74 -11.12 2.40
CA LYS A 151 6.78 -10.62 1.03
C LYS A 151 5.47 -10.85 0.29
N LEU A 152 5.18 -9.94 -0.63
CA LEU A 152 4.06 -10.02 -1.56
C LEU A 152 4.59 -9.89 -2.98
N TYR A 153 3.97 -10.58 -3.93
CA TYR A 153 4.23 -10.40 -5.35
C TYR A 153 3.11 -9.58 -5.93
N ILE A 154 3.44 -8.41 -6.48
CA ILE A 154 2.47 -7.49 -7.04
C ILE A 154 2.71 -7.41 -8.54
N ARG A 155 1.64 -7.50 -9.32
CA ARG A 155 1.66 -7.31 -10.77
C ARG A 155 0.54 -6.35 -11.19
N TRP A 156 0.90 -5.25 -11.82
CA TRP A 156 -0.04 -4.34 -12.45
C TRP A 156 -0.21 -4.71 -13.93
N GLN A 157 -1.33 -5.32 -14.27
CA GLN A 157 -1.56 -5.88 -15.61
C GLN A 157 -1.85 -4.80 -16.65
N GLU A 158 -1.80 -5.16 -17.93
CA GLU A 158 -2.06 -4.25 -19.07
C GLU A 158 -3.51 -3.75 -19.13
N ASN A 159 -4.45 -4.45 -18.49
CA ASN A 159 -5.84 -4.00 -18.31
C ASN A 159 -6.03 -3.12 -17.06
N ASP A 160 -4.93 -2.64 -16.47
CA ASP A 160 -4.84 -1.84 -15.26
C ASP A 160 -5.30 -2.49 -13.95
N HIS A 161 -5.66 -3.78 -13.94
CA HIS A 161 -5.91 -4.50 -12.70
C HIS A 161 -4.61 -4.80 -11.96
N VAL A 162 -4.61 -4.62 -10.63
CA VAL A 162 -3.47 -4.96 -9.77
C VAL A 162 -3.72 -6.29 -9.10
N ILE A 163 -2.89 -7.28 -9.41
CA ILE A 163 -2.93 -8.59 -8.76
C ILE A 163 -1.90 -8.62 -7.65
N MET A 164 -2.36 -8.93 -6.44
CA MET A 164 -1.52 -9.16 -5.27
C MET A 164 -1.51 -10.64 -4.92
N THR A 165 -0.33 -11.24 -4.83
CA THR A 165 -0.15 -12.64 -4.46
C THR A 165 0.68 -12.77 -3.19
N GLY A 166 0.21 -13.55 -2.22
CA GLY A 166 0.90 -13.75 -0.96
C GLY A 166 0.44 -14.98 -0.19
N PRO A 167 1.17 -15.36 0.88
CA PRO A 167 0.78 -16.46 1.73
C PRO A 167 -0.41 -16.09 2.64
N ALA A 168 -1.20 -17.10 3.01
CA ALA A 168 -2.17 -17.01 4.09
C ALA A 168 -1.98 -18.22 5.02
N THR A 169 -2.03 -18.02 6.34
CA THR A 169 -1.77 -19.10 7.31
C THR A 169 -2.73 -19.01 8.48
N ILE A 170 -3.29 -20.15 8.87
CA ILE A 170 -4.10 -20.29 10.08
C ILE A 170 -3.14 -20.41 11.27
N THR A 171 -3.23 -19.48 12.22
CA THR A 171 -2.39 -19.49 13.44
C THR A 171 -3.02 -20.35 14.54
N PHE A 172 -4.33 -20.24 14.76
CA PHE A 172 -5.10 -21.08 15.66
C PHE A 172 -6.59 -21.11 15.25
N VAL A 173 -7.34 -22.03 15.83
CA VAL A 173 -8.80 -22.11 15.74
C VAL A 173 -9.34 -22.26 17.17
N GLY A 174 -10.39 -21.53 17.51
CA GLY A 174 -10.99 -21.57 18.84
C GLY A 174 -12.45 -21.13 18.83
N GLU A 175 -13.12 -21.34 19.97
CA GLU A 175 -14.51 -20.96 20.21
C GLU A 175 -14.56 -19.96 21.37
N ILE A 176 -15.46 -18.98 21.29
CA ILE A 176 -15.72 -18.00 22.37
C ILE A 176 -17.21 -17.97 22.67
N GLU A 177 -17.58 -17.77 23.94
CA GLU A 177 -18.98 -17.54 24.28
C GLU A 177 -19.47 -16.22 23.68
N ALA A 178 -20.66 -16.24 23.07
CA ALA A 178 -21.27 -15.04 22.48
C ALA A 178 -21.49 -13.91 23.49
N SER A 179 -21.64 -14.24 24.78
CA SER A 179 -21.77 -13.31 25.89
C SER A 179 -20.54 -12.39 26.07
N LEU A 180 -19.39 -12.74 25.50
CA LEU A 180 -18.15 -11.97 25.58
C LEU A 180 -18.00 -10.91 24.47
N LEU A 181 -18.93 -10.85 23.50
CA LEU A 181 -18.89 -9.94 22.35
C LEU A 181 -19.72 -8.65 22.54
N THR A 182 -20.36 -8.48 23.71
CA THR A 182 -21.21 -7.33 24.05
C THR A 182 -20.47 -6.21 24.74
#